data_AF-A0A9X0D8C9-F1
#
_entry.id   AF-A0A9X0D8C9-F1
#
_cell.length_a   1.000
_cell.length_b   1.000
_cell.length_c   1.000
_cell.angle_alpha   90.00
_cell.angle_beta   90.00
_cell.angle_gamma   90.00
#
_symmetry.space_group_name_H-M   'P 1'
#
loop_
_entity.id
_entity.type
_entity.pdbx_description
1 polymer ?
#
loop_
_entity_poly.entity_id
_entity_poly.type
_entity_poly.pdbx_seq_one_letter_code
_entity_poly.pdbx_strand_id
1 'polypeptide(L)'
;MHAKAHKWSCQVLWGGRWQEGSACTTGEEVEQINAHMSRCGNTTKYMLPEGRDELITEHALAWNKRKICAMVTSLVKRFERAVQMCDSSKKECDTILEEYNFEHKDVDILHWKKEIIKHANEDELISNSRRSISNTDNLKHQMEMLSFSIARTTTFINKQSDSSKQRTRLRKKIASERTQLNTLIDKYNVLIASDGGIPLTIDSVLTGDTPNDIDQSDEIPIRVKSKIVDAFQIHDRWTEEVALLKIEMSNFLRFYIEIRIPTLQEEVIKLEDKLKSQVELEQPTTTTSDSLIVNNIQVDTAEQTVKYSCSKNDPAVINGKVALLKKGLFFCREQVQKAMIGFQEILHGNNVNITEILADGDESNNSGDENVDSDDSGDDGGADESSISADNYDNIVLMRPFNTNSMVWIWEFPYNISQSTYQGRNGSNACSIIALLIAEGIHQVNCDLDPSHAILPTPWVTLVCGCIKEGNALYDRSRASLPQRYLSAAEAAMVAGDRLDASIDQPLPVRVSDPHPPSTLRYQLLELCSNQCISCALFIVNGKTVLFVGFGKEKLLLVDSHLHEQNGAMVILGKLCNVDNFVHAVQESLGVDNDTFGHFVQVTFQE
;
A
#
# COMPACT_ATOMS: atom_id res chain seq x y z
N MET A 1 12.83 -12.54 -7.35
CA MET A 1 14.26 -12.13 -7.36
C MET A 1 15.17 -12.96 -6.44
N HIS A 2 14.64 -13.72 -5.48
CA HIS A 2 15.45 -14.41 -4.46
C HIS A 2 16.46 -15.43 -5.03
N ALA A 3 16.07 -16.24 -6.03
CA ALA A 3 16.92 -17.30 -6.60
C ALA A 3 18.24 -16.79 -7.22
N LYS A 4 18.25 -15.60 -7.84
CA LYS A 4 19.43 -15.05 -8.55
C LYS A 4 20.63 -14.77 -7.63
N ALA A 5 20.39 -14.61 -6.33
CA ALA A 5 21.44 -14.39 -5.33
C ALA A 5 22.07 -15.69 -4.80
N HIS A 6 21.45 -16.85 -5.04
CA HIS A 6 21.97 -18.14 -4.59
C HIS A 6 23.17 -18.60 -5.42
N LYS A 7 23.85 -19.67 -4.97
CA LYS A 7 24.87 -20.36 -5.77
C LYS A 7 24.28 -20.91 -7.07
N TRP A 8 25.13 -21.10 -8.08
CA TRP A 8 24.68 -21.50 -9.43
C TRP A 8 23.89 -22.81 -9.42
N SER A 9 24.36 -23.82 -8.68
CA SER A 9 23.69 -25.12 -8.53
C SER A 9 22.24 -24.95 -8.05
N CYS A 10 22.00 -24.14 -7.01
CA CYS A 10 20.65 -23.83 -6.53
C CYS A 10 19.79 -23.12 -7.59
N GLN A 11 20.38 -22.27 -8.43
CA GLN A 11 19.64 -21.59 -9.50
C GLN A 11 19.16 -22.57 -10.57
N VAL A 12 19.99 -23.56 -10.92
CA VAL A 12 19.67 -24.61 -11.88
C VAL A 12 18.64 -25.58 -11.30
N LEU A 13 18.83 -26.00 -10.05
CA LEU A 13 18.01 -27.05 -9.42
C LEU A 13 16.64 -26.53 -8.94
N TRP A 14 16.58 -25.29 -8.44
CA TRP A 14 15.41 -24.76 -7.73
C TRP A 14 14.91 -23.42 -8.27
N GLY A 15 15.63 -22.79 -9.20
CA GLY A 15 15.21 -21.51 -9.76
C GLY A 15 14.03 -21.69 -10.71
N GLY A 16 12.99 -20.86 -10.56
CA GLY A 16 11.78 -20.91 -11.39
C GLY A 16 12.09 -20.96 -12.89
N ARG A 17 13.06 -20.18 -13.37
CA ARG A 17 13.48 -20.20 -14.80
C ARG A 17 13.77 -21.60 -15.35
N TRP A 18 14.26 -22.51 -14.51
CA TRP A 18 14.63 -23.88 -14.89
C TRP A 18 13.51 -24.91 -14.66
N GLN A 19 12.41 -24.50 -14.04
CA GLN A 19 11.25 -25.34 -13.74
C GLN A 19 10.19 -25.17 -14.83
N GLU A 20 9.78 -26.28 -15.43
CA GLU A 20 8.67 -26.30 -16.39
C GLU A 20 7.36 -25.92 -15.71
N GLY A 21 6.56 -25.09 -16.39
CA GLY A 21 5.27 -24.62 -15.87
C GLY A 21 5.37 -23.48 -14.86
N SER A 22 6.57 -22.96 -14.55
CA SER A 22 6.69 -21.78 -13.70
C SER A 22 6.33 -20.49 -14.43
N ALA A 23 6.33 -20.49 -15.77
CA ALA A 23 6.29 -19.27 -16.57
C ALA A 23 7.31 -18.22 -16.08
N CYS A 24 7.04 -16.92 -16.28
CA CYS A 24 7.94 -15.84 -15.88
C CYS A 24 7.60 -15.20 -14.52
N THR A 25 6.88 -15.91 -13.64
CA THR A 25 6.56 -15.41 -12.30
C THR A 25 7.81 -15.12 -11.47
N THR A 26 7.74 -14.07 -10.65
CA THR A 26 8.77 -13.75 -9.66
C THR A 26 8.56 -14.47 -8.33
N GLY A 27 7.37 -15.05 -8.10
CA GLY A 27 6.97 -15.69 -6.84
C GLY A 27 6.84 -14.72 -5.67
N GLU A 28 6.65 -13.42 -5.94
CA GLU A 28 6.63 -12.33 -4.94
C GLU A 28 5.22 -11.75 -4.73
N GLU A 29 4.19 -12.35 -5.34
CA GLU A 29 2.82 -11.85 -5.28
C GLU A 29 2.27 -11.82 -3.85
N VAL A 30 2.64 -12.80 -3.02
CA VAL A 30 2.28 -12.84 -1.59
C VAL A 30 3.01 -11.75 -0.82
N GLU A 31 4.25 -11.43 -1.19
CA GLU A 31 5.03 -10.40 -0.49
C GLU A 31 4.56 -8.98 -0.81
N GLN A 32 3.93 -8.77 -1.96
CA GLN A 32 3.31 -7.48 -2.29
C GLN A 32 2.15 -7.15 -1.34
N ILE A 33 1.26 -8.11 -1.08
CA ILE A 33 0.17 -7.89 -0.13
C ILE A 33 0.70 -7.82 1.30
N ASN A 34 1.69 -8.63 1.67
CA ASN A 34 2.32 -8.53 2.99
C ASN A 34 2.94 -7.14 3.22
N ALA A 35 3.63 -6.59 2.22
CA ALA A 35 4.19 -5.24 2.28
C ALA A 35 3.11 -4.14 2.36
N HIS A 36 1.98 -4.32 1.69
CA HIS A 36 0.83 -3.42 1.84
C HIS A 36 0.23 -3.48 3.25
N MET A 37 -0.04 -4.69 3.74
CA MET A 37 -0.66 -4.90 5.06
C MET A 37 0.28 -4.51 6.20
N SER A 38 1.59 -4.67 6.02
CA SER A 38 2.60 -4.24 7.01
C SER A 38 2.47 -2.74 7.33
N ARG A 39 2.20 -1.90 6.31
CA ARG A 39 1.98 -0.45 6.50
C ARG A 39 0.74 -0.15 7.33
N CYS A 40 -0.29 -1.00 7.27
CA CYS A 40 -1.49 -0.86 8.10
C CYS A 40 -1.15 -1.02 9.60
N GLY A 41 -0.08 -1.74 9.94
CA GLY A 41 0.39 -1.86 11.32
C GLY A 41 0.71 -0.52 11.98
N ASN A 42 1.15 0.48 11.20
CA ASN A 42 1.44 1.82 11.70
C ASN A 42 0.16 2.65 11.92
N THR A 43 -0.84 2.49 11.05
CA THR A 43 -2.10 3.26 11.11
C THR A 43 -3.11 2.66 12.08
N THR A 44 -3.13 1.33 12.25
CA THR A 44 -4.09 0.64 13.13
C THR A 44 -3.59 0.46 14.57
N LYS A 45 -2.41 0.98 14.91
CA LYS A 45 -1.74 0.74 16.21
C LYS A 45 -2.53 1.25 17.42
N TYR A 46 -3.39 2.24 17.22
CA TYR A 46 -4.17 2.96 18.24
C TYR A 46 -5.58 2.44 18.41
N MET A 47 -5.97 1.51 17.54
CA MET A 47 -7.32 1.02 17.50
C MET A 47 -7.50 -0.02 18.58
N LEU A 48 -8.69 0.00 19.19
CA LEU A 48 -9.17 -1.15 19.94
C LEU A 48 -9.18 -2.38 19.03
N PRO A 49 -9.02 -3.59 19.59
CA PRO A 49 -8.98 -4.83 18.80
C PRO A 49 -10.11 -4.94 17.77
N GLU A 50 -11.31 -4.50 18.12
CA GLU A 50 -12.50 -4.54 17.28
C GLU A 50 -12.37 -3.60 16.06
N GLY A 51 -12.05 -2.32 16.29
CA GLY A 51 -11.86 -1.36 15.19
C GLY A 51 -10.64 -1.65 14.33
N ARG A 52 -9.62 -2.32 14.91
CA ARG A 52 -8.45 -2.79 14.18
C ARG A 52 -8.81 -3.89 13.20
N ASP A 53 -9.62 -4.85 13.61
CA ASP A 53 -10.04 -5.97 12.76
C ASP A 53 -10.89 -5.49 11.58
N GLU A 54 -11.82 -4.56 11.84
CA GLU A 54 -12.63 -3.92 10.80
C GLU A 54 -11.76 -3.15 9.80
N LEU A 55 -10.80 -2.34 10.25
CA LEU A 55 -9.96 -1.56 9.34
C LEU A 55 -9.01 -2.46 8.52
N ILE A 56 -8.43 -3.51 9.12
CA ILE A 56 -7.61 -4.48 8.39
C ILE A 56 -8.46 -5.17 7.31
N THR A 57 -9.69 -5.52 7.63
CA THR A 57 -10.65 -6.09 6.67
C THR A 57 -10.92 -5.12 5.52
N GLU A 58 -11.17 -3.84 5.81
CA GLU A 58 -11.38 -2.80 4.80
C GLU A 58 -10.16 -2.61 3.90
N HIS A 59 -8.94 -2.60 4.45
CA HIS A 59 -7.71 -2.53 3.63
C HIS A 59 -7.57 -3.74 2.70
N ALA A 60 -7.85 -4.95 3.20
CA ALA A 60 -7.83 -6.16 2.38
C ALA A 60 -8.91 -6.12 1.28
N LEU A 61 -10.11 -5.65 1.61
CA LEU A 61 -11.20 -5.46 0.64
C LEU A 61 -10.83 -4.41 -0.42
N ALA A 62 -10.24 -3.29 -0.03
CA ALA A 62 -9.80 -2.24 -0.94
C ALA A 62 -8.66 -2.71 -1.86
N TRP A 63 -7.69 -3.46 -1.33
CA TRP A 63 -6.64 -4.09 -2.12
C TRP A 63 -7.22 -5.04 -3.17
N ASN A 64 -8.15 -5.92 -2.75
CA ASN A 64 -8.84 -6.82 -3.66
C ASN A 64 -9.68 -6.06 -4.69
N LYS A 65 -10.38 -5.00 -4.29
CA LYS A 65 -11.17 -4.14 -5.19
C LYS A 65 -10.27 -3.54 -6.27
N ARG A 66 -9.12 -2.95 -5.91
CA ARG A 66 -8.15 -2.43 -6.89
C ARG A 66 -7.69 -3.51 -7.86
N LYS A 67 -7.34 -4.70 -7.34
CA LYS A 67 -6.91 -5.85 -8.17
C LYS A 67 -8.01 -6.29 -9.15
N ILE A 68 -9.26 -6.40 -8.69
CA ILE A 68 -10.38 -6.82 -9.54
C ILE A 68 -10.68 -5.75 -10.58
N CYS A 69 -10.74 -4.47 -10.20
CA CYS A 69 -11.01 -3.36 -11.11
C CYS A 69 -9.94 -3.23 -12.21
N ALA A 70 -8.67 -3.42 -11.86
CA ALA A 70 -7.54 -3.31 -12.78
C ALA A 70 -7.22 -4.61 -13.52
N MET A 71 -7.95 -5.71 -13.28
CA MET A 71 -7.59 -7.05 -13.77
C MET A 71 -7.45 -7.10 -15.29
N VAL A 72 -8.42 -6.54 -16.02
CA VAL A 72 -8.42 -6.52 -17.49
C VAL A 72 -7.18 -5.80 -18.02
N THR A 73 -6.96 -4.56 -17.57
CA THR A 73 -5.81 -3.73 -17.97
C THR A 73 -4.48 -4.40 -17.59
N SER A 74 -4.41 -5.03 -16.41
CA SER A 74 -3.23 -5.76 -15.96
C SER A 74 -2.90 -6.95 -16.85
N LEU A 75 -3.90 -7.76 -17.21
CA LEU A 75 -3.72 -8.92 -18.09
C LEU A 75 -3.27 -8.50 -19.50
N VAL A 76 -3.88 -7.45 -20.08
CA VAL A 76 -3.47 -6.90 -21.39
C VAL A 76 -2.02 -6.42 -21.36
N LYS A 77 -1.66 -5.56 -20.40
CA LYS A 77 -0.29 -5.04 -20.27
C LYS A 77 0.74 -6.15 -20.05
N ARG A 78 0.40 -7.16 -19.23
CA ARG A 78 1.27 -8.33 -19.02
C ARG A 78 1.43 -9.13 -20.30
N PHE A 79 0.37 -9.29 -21.09
CA PHE A 79 0.43 -10.01 -22.36
C PHE A 79 1.30 -9.30 -23.39
N GLU A 80 1.10 -7.98 -23.58
CA GLU A 80 1.92 -7.17 -24.48
C GLU A 80 3.41 -7.27 -24.12
N ARG A 81 3.73 -7.14 -22.83
CA ARG A 81 5.09 -7.32 -22.32
C ARG A 81 5.61 -8.74 -22.55
N ALA A 82 4.80 -9.76 -22.28
CA ALA A 82 5.21 -11.16 -22.43
C ALA A 82 5.54 -11.48 -23.90
N VAL A 83 4.74 -10.99 -24.85
CA VAL A 83 5.02 -11.14 -26.30
C VAL A 83 6.31 -10.42 -26.67
N GLN A 84 6.49 -9.17 -26.26
CA GLN A 84 7.72 -8.41 -26.53
C GLN A 84 8.97 -9.11 -25.99
N MET A 85 8.88 -9.65 -24.77
CA MET A 85 9.99 -10.35 -24.13
C MET A 85 10.21 -11.74 -24.75
N CYS A 86 9.16 -12.41 -25.22
CA CYS A 86 9.26 -13.65 -25.99
C CYS A 86 10.04 -13.44 -27.29
N ASP A 87 9.71 -12.41 -28.06
CA ASP A 87 10.41 -12.05 -29.29
C ASP A 87 11.88 -11.65 -29.01
N SER A 88 12.11 -10.89 -27.95
CA SER A 88 13.46 -10.45 -27.57
C SER A 88 14.32 -11.61 -27.10
N SER A 89 13.78 -12.52 -26.31
CA SER A 89 14.50 -13.72 -25.85
C SER A 89 14.77 -14.70 -26.99
N LYS A 90 13.89 -14.78 -27.99
CA LYS A 90 14.14 -15.56 -29.21
C LYS A 90 15.36 -15.04 -29.96
N LYS A 91 15.43 -13.72 -30.18
CA LYS A 91 16.61 -13.06 -30.78
C LYS A 91 17.88 -13.29 -29.97
N GLU A 92 17.79 -13.29 -28.64
CA GLU A 92 18.93 -13.59 -27.77
C GLU A 92 19.40 -15.04 -27.91
N CYS A 93 18.49 -16.01 -28.08
CA CYS A 93 18.86 -17.39 -28.40
C CYS A 93 19.64 -17.46 -29.71
N ASP A 94 19.15 -16.81 -30.76
CA ASP A 94 19.80 -16.82 -32.08
C ASP A 94 21.18 -16.12 -32.02
N THR A 95 21.27 -14.99 -31.30
CA THR A 95 22.54 -14.25 -31.11
C THR A 95 23.59 -15.09 -30.36
N ILE A 96 23.18 -15.84 -29.33
CA ILE A 96 24.09 -16.67 -28.55
C ILE A 96 24.57 -17.87 -29.38
N LEU A 97 23.72 -18.44 -30.24
CA LEU A 97 24.14 -19.50 -31.15
C LEU A 97 25.20 -18.99 -32.14
N GLU A 98 24.99 -17.80 -32.71
CA GLU A 98 25.96 -17.14 -33.58
C GLU A 98 27.29 -16.84 -32.86
N GLU A 99 27.24 -16.36 -31.60
CA GLU A 99 28.43 -16.08 -30.77
C GLU A 99 29.35 -17.30 -30.62
N TYR A 100 28.76 -18.50 -30.55
CA TYR A 100 29.48 -19.76 -30.36
C TYR A 100 29.57 -20.63 -31.63
N ASN A 101 29.20 -20.11 -32.80
CA ASN A 101 29.19 -20.83 -34.09
C ASN A 101 28.39 -22.15 -34.07
N PHE A 102 27.25 -22.17 -33.40
CA PHE A 102 26.31 -23.30 -33.45
C PHE A 102 25.14 -22.99 -34.37
N GLU A 103 24.65 -23.98 -35.12
CA GLU A 103 23.31 -23.91 -35.72
C GLU A 103 22.27 -24.58 -34.81
N HIS A 104 21.00 -24.21 -34.95
CA HIS A 104 19.89 -24.82 -34.19
C HIS A 104 19.86 -26.36 -34.25
N LYS A 105 20.29 -26.94 -35.38
CA LYS A 105 20.31 -28.40 -35.60
C LYS A 105 21.42 -29.13 -34.82
N ASP A 106 22.45 -28.40 -34.41
CA ASP A 106 23.65 -28.96 -33.77
C ASP A 106 23.52 -28.94 -32.24
N VAL A 107 22.42 -28.39 -31.70
CA VAL A 107 22.22 -28.17 -30.26
C VAL A 107 21.12 -29.08 -29.71
N ASP A 108 21.52 -30.04 -28.87
CA ASP A 108 20.57 -30.84 -28.08
C ASP A 108 20.36 -30.21 -26.70
N ILE A 109 19.40 -29.26 -26.64
CA ILE A 109 19.03 -28.54 -25.40
C ILE A 109 18.60 -29.51 -24.29
N LEU A 110 17.90 -30.61 -24.62
CA LEU A 110 17.41 -31.57 -23.63
C LEU A 110 18.55 -32.37 -23.02
N HIS A 111 19.49 -32.82 -23.85
CA HIS A 111 20.68 -33.52 -23.39
C HIS A 111 21.57 -32.61 -22.54
N TRP A 112 21.89 -31.41 -23.03
CA TRP A 112 22.71 -30.45 -22.29
C TRP A 112 22.06 -30.03 -20.97
N LYS A 113 20.73 -29.85 -20.94
CA LYS A 113 19.98 -29.58 -19.70
C LYS A 113 20.19 -30.70 -18.67
N LYS A 114 20.16 -31.97 -19.08
CA LYS A 114 20.41 -33.12 -18.19
C LYS A 114 21.85 -33.14 -17.67
N GLU A 115 22.82 -32.86 -18.53
CA GLU A 115 24.23 -32.75 -18.12
C GLU A 115 24.43 -31.64 -17.08
N ILE A 116 23.85 -30.48 -17.32
CA ILE A 116 23.93 -29.32 -16.42
C ILE A 116 23.28 -29.63 -15.06
N ILE A 117 22.11 -30.27 -15.06
CA ILE A 117 21.43 -30.68 -13.81
C ILE A 117 22.29 -31.72 -13.07
N LYS A 118 22.89 -32.68 -13.77
CA LYS A 118 23.79 -33.67 -13.16
C LYS A 118 24.98 -32.97 -12.49
N HIS A 119 25.61 -32.03 -13.20
CA HIS A 119 26.73 -31.25 -12.70
C HIS A 119 26.35 -30.39 -11.49
N ALA A 120 25.17 -29.76 -11.52
CA ALA A 120 24.65 -28.99 -10.38
C ALA A 120 24.40 -29.87 -9.14
N ASN A 121 23.93 -31.11 -9.33
CA ASN A 121 23.77 -32.07 -8.23
C ASN A 121 25.11 -32.54 -7.67
N GLU A 122 26.11 -32.75 -8.53
CA GLU A 122 27.47 -33.10 -8.11
C GLU A 122 28.10 -31.96 -7.29
N ASP A 123 27.93 -30.70 -7.70
CA ASP A 123 28.37 -29.53 -6.94
C ASP A 123 27.66 -29.41 -5.56
N GLU A 124 26.36 -29.69 -5.49
CA GLU A 124 25.64 -29.78 -4.19
C GLU A 124 26.22 -30.87 -3.29
N LEU A 125 26.53 -32.05 -3.84
CA LEU A 125 27.09 -33.15 -3.08
C LEU A 125 28.50 -32.85 -2.59
N ILE A 126 29.33 -32.21 -3.41
CA ILE A 126 30.70 -31.80 -3.05
C ILE A 126 30.65 -30.71 -1.97
N SER A 127 29.78 -29.70 -2.13
CA SER A 127 29.65 -28.60 -1.16
C SER A 127 29.10 -29.04 0.20
N ASN A 128 28.28 -30.11 0.25
CA ASN A 128 27.72 -30.66 1.49
C ASN A 128 28.57 -31.78 2.12
N SER A 129 29.48 -32.40 1.35
CA SER A 129 30.37 -33.45 1.85
C SER A 129 31.55 -32.86 2.61
N ARG A 130 31.69 -33.19 3.90
CA ARG A 130 32.88 -32.84 4.72
C ARG A 130 34.17 -33.55 4.27
N ARG A 131 34.16 -34.30 3.16
CA ARG A 131 35.36 -34.98 2.63
C ARG A 131 36.08 -34.06 1.66
N SER A 132 37.06 -33.34 2.19
CA SER A 132 38.14 -32.71 1.42
C SER A 132 39.00 -33.80 0.76
N ILE A 133 38.57 -34.30 -0.39
CA ILE A 133 39.48 -35.06 -1.27
C ILE A 133 40.22 -34.02 -2.11
N SER A 134 41.45 -33.68 -1.70
CA SER A 134 42.34 -32.73 -2.39
C SER A 134 42.97 -33.38 -3.63
N ASN A 135 42.15 -33.81 -4.58
CA ASN A 135 42.66 -34.16 -5.91
C ASN A 135 42.70 -32.89 -6.77
N THR A 136 43.70 -32.79 -7.65
CA THR A 136 43.89 -31.68 -8.59
C THR A 136 42.64 -31.47 -9.46
N ASP A 137 41.97 -32.54 -9.86
CA ASP A 137 40.73 -32.48 -10.66
C ASP A 137 39.56 -31.83 -9.91
N ASN A 138 39.45 -32.07 -8.59
CA ASN A 138 38.39 -31.46 -7.78
C ASN A 138 38.63 -29.95 -7.60
N LEU A 139 39.90 -29.55 -7.43
CA LEU A 139 40.25 -28.13 -7.38
C LEU A 139 40.01 -27.44 -8.73
N LYS A 140 40.40 -28.06 -9.85
CA LYS A 140 40.11 -27.55 -11.21
C LYS A 140 38.60 -27.34 -11.40
N HIS A 141 37.78 -28.31 -11.02
CA HIS A 141 36.32 -28.23 -11.08
C HIS A 141 35.74 -27.09 -10.21
N GLN A 142 36.14 -26.98 -8.94
CA GLN A 142 35.67 -25.90 -8.06
C GLN A 142 36.08 -24.50 -8.57
N MET A 143 37.27 -24.39 -9.15
CA MET A 143 37.77 -23.16 -9.76
C MET A 143 36.94 -22.77 -11.00
N GLU A 144 36.61 -23.74 -11.86
CA GLU A 144 35.73 -23.53 -13.01
C GLU A 144 34.33 -23.04 -12.57
N MET A 145 33.75 -23.64 -11.53
CA MET A 145 32.44 -23.28 -11.01
C MET A 145 32.38 -21.86 -10.42
N LEU A 146 33.41 -21.46 -9.66
CA LEU A 146 33.51 -20.10 -9.13
C LEU A 146 33.76 -19.08 -10.23
N SER A 147 34.62 -19.40 -11.21
CA SER A 147 34.85 -18.56 -12.39
C SER A 147 33.54 -18.31 -13.14
N PHE A 148 32.76 -19.36 -13.36
CA PHE A 148 31.45 -19.29 -14.00
C PHE A 148 30.46 -18.43 -13.21
N SER A 149 30.36 -18.63 -11.89
CA SER A 149 29.47 -17.84 -11.02
C SER A 149 29.81 -16.35 -11.04
N ILE A 150 31.11 -16.01 -11.03
CA ILE A 150 31.60 -14.63 -11.11
C ILE A 150 31.24 -13.99 -12.45
N ALA A 151 31.51 -14.67 -13.57
CA ALA A 151 31.20 -14.16 -14.92
C ALA A 151 29.69 -13.91 -15.10
N ARG A 152 28.87 -14.86 -14.66
CA ARG A 152 27.40 -14.78 -14.71
C ARG A 152 26.86 -13.65 -13.81
N THR A 153 27.36 -13.54 -12.58
CA THR A 153 26.95 -12.48 -11.63
C THR A 153 27.34 -11.09 -12.13
N THR A 154 28.52 -10.96 -12.75
CA THR A 154 28.98 -9.70 -13.37
C THR A 154 28.06 -9.27 -14.50
N THR A 155 27.66 -10.20 -15.36
CA THR A 155 26.71 -9.95 -16.45
C THR A 155 25.35 -9.48 -15.91
N PHE A 156 24.85 -10.10 -14.82
CA PHE A 156 23.61 -9.67 -14.19
C PHE A 156 23.65 -8.26 -13.62
N ILE A 157 24.78 -7.83 -13.02
CA ILE A 157 24.95 -6.45 -12.53
C ILE A 157 24.87 -5.44 -13.68
N ASN A 158 25.40 -5.79 -14.85
CA ASN A 158 25.46 -4.88 -15.98
C ASN A 158 24.15 -4.83 -16.77
N LYS A 159 23.39 -5.93 -16.83
CA LYS A 159 22.16 -6.05 -17.66
C LYS A 159 20.83 -6.03 -16.90
N GLN A 160 20.75 -6.43 -15.63
CA GLN A 160 19.48 -6.80 -14.97
C GLN A 160 19.36 -6.41 -13.48
N SER A 161 20.15 -5.43 -13.00
CA SER A 161 20.06 -4.98 -11.60
C SER A 161 19.24 -3.71 -11.48
N ASP A 162 18.06 -3.80 -10.87
CA ASP A 162 17.09 -2.70 -10.86
C ASP A 162 17.21 -1.80 -9.60
N SER A 163 17.93 -2.25 -8.55
CA SER A 163 18.14 -1.44 -7.32
C SER A 163 19.58 -1.37 -6.81
N SER A 164 19.89 -0.28 -6.10
CA SER A 164 21.19 -0.03 -5.45
C SER A 164 21.52 -1.07 -4.38
N LYS A 165 20.51 -1.50 -3.60
CA LYS A 165 20.62 -2.57 -2.59
C LYS A 165 20.97 -3.90 -3.25
N GLN A 166 20.33 -4.26 -4.37
CA GLN A 166 20.61 -5.49 -5.11
C GLN A 166 22.01 -5.49 -5.74
N ARG A 167 22.43 -4.38 -6.37
CA ARG A 167 23.80 -4.20 -6.90
C ARG A 167 24.84 -4.42 -5.80
N THR A 168 24.59 -3.87 -4.62
CA THR A 168 25.49 -4.03 -3.47
C THR A 168 25.61 -5.49 -3.03
N ARG A 169 24.50 -6.23 -2.94
CA ARG A 169 24.52 -7.67 -2.60
C ARG A 169 25.28 -8.51 -3.64
N LEU A 170 25.04 -8.27 -4.93
CA LEU A 170 25.73 -9.00 -6.00
C LEU A 170 27.23 -8.68 -6.04
N ARG A 171 27.63 -7.43 -5.79
CA ARG A 171 29.05 -7.05 -5.64
C ARG A 171 29.71 -7.74 -4.44
N LYS A 172 29.03 -7.82 -3.29
CA LYS A 172 29.51 -8.56 -2.12
C LYS A 172 29.72 -10.05 -2.44
N LYS A 173 28.79 -10.65 -3.20
CA LYS A 173 28.92 -12.04 -3.67
C LYS A 173 30.17 -12.22 -4.56
N ILE A 174 30.36 -11.36 -5.58
CA ILE A 174 31.54 -11.41 -6.45
C ILE A 174 32.84 -11.30 -5.64
N ALA A 175 32.90 -10.38 -4.66
CA ALA A 175 34.07 -10.21 -3.81
C ALA A 175 34.38 -11.49 -3.02
N SER A 176 33.35 -12.10 -2.40
CA SER A 176 33.48 -13.36 -1.67
C SER A 176 33.96 -14.52 -2.56
N GLU A 177 33.35 -14.69 -3.74
CA GLU A 177 33.71 -15.74 -4.68
C GLU A 177 35.13 -15.57 -5.24
N ARG A 178 35.58 -14.32 -5.48
CA ARG A 178 36.97 -14.03 -5.88
C ARG A 178 37.98 -14.41 -4.79
N THR A 179 37.68 -14.14 -3.53
CA THR A 179 38.54 -14.55 -2.40
C THR A 179 38.64 -16.07 -2.31
N GLN A 180 37.51 -16.77 -2.49
CA GLN A 180 37.49 -18.24 -2.50
C GLN A 180 38.27 -18.80 -3.69
N LEU A 181 38.11 -18.22 -4.88
CA LEU A 181 38.83 -18.61 -6.09
C LEU A 181 40.35 -18.47 -5.92
N ASN A 182 40.82 -17.34 -5.37
CA ASN A 182 42.25 -17.15 -5.03
C ASN A 182 42.76 -18.22 -4.07
N THR A 183 41.97 -18.55 -3.04
CA THR A 183 42.36 -19.59 -2.07
C THR A 183 42.49 -20.97 -2.73
N LEU A 184 41.65 -21.29 -3.72
CA LEU A 184 41.73 -22.55 -4.47
C LEU A 184 42.90 -22.55 -5.45
N ILE A 185 43.17 -21.43 -6.12
CA ILE A 185 44.34 -21.25 -6.99
C ILE A 185 45.63 -21.47 -6.19
N ASP A 186 45.74 -20.88 -5.00
CA ASP A 186 46.92 -21.06 -4.13
C ASP A 186 47.11 -22.53 -3.76
N LYS A 187 46.03 -23.22 -3.38
CA LYS A 187 46.07 -24.67 -3.08
C LYS A 187 46.47 -25.51 -4.28
N TYR A 188 45.92 -25.19 -5.45
CA TYR A 188 46.25 -25.88 -6.70
C TYR A 188 47.73 -25.68 -7.05
N ASN A 189 48.20 -24.42 -7.03
CA ASN A 189 49.58 -24.04 -7.33
C ASN A 189 50.60 -24.73 -6.40
N VAL A 190 50.27 -24.91 -5.12
CA VAL A 190 51.10 -25.69 -4.18
C VAL A 190 51.21 -27.16 -4.58
N LEU A 191 50.11 -27.77 -5.06
CA LEU A 191 50.11 -29.17 -5.48
C LEU A 191 50.90 -29.37 -6.78
N ILE A 192 50.68 -28.54 -7.79
CA ILE A 192 51.39 -28.66 -9.08
C ILE A 192 52.86 -28.23 -9.02
N ALA A 193 53.26 -27.41 -8.04
CA ALA A 193 54.67 -27.08 -7.81
C ALA A 193 55.51 -28.34 -7.47
N SER A 194 54.87 -29.39 -6.94
CA SER A 194 55.51 -30.68 -6.66
C SER A 194 55.75 -31.51 -7.93
N ASP A 195 54.94 -31.30 -8.98
CA ASP A 195 54.97 -32.02 -10.25
C ASP A 195 55.55 -31.19 -11.42
N GLY A 196 56.05 -29.99 -11.16
CA GLY A 196 56.64 -29.10 -12.18
C GLY A 196 55.63 -28.40 -13.10
N GLY A 197 54.36 -28.30 -12.69
CA GLY A 197 53.30 -27.65 -13.45
C GLY A 197 53.38 -26.12 -13.45
N ILE A 198 52.70 -25.48 -14.42
CA ILE A 198 52.65 -24.02 -14.57
C ILE A 198 51.63 -23.43 -13.58
N PRO A 199 52.01 -22.45 -12.73
CA PRO A 199 51.07 -21.81 -11.81
C PRO A 199 49.92 -21.10 -12.52
N LEU A 200 48.70 -21.27 -12.01
CA LEU A 200 47.51 -20.55 -12.43
C LEU A 200 47.43 -19.17 -11.79
N THR A 201 46.90 -18.20 -12.54
CA THR A 201 46.56 -16.86 -12.03
C THR A 201 45.05 -16.65 -12.06
N ILE A 202 44.53 -15.75 -11.21
CA ILE A 202 43.09 -15.45 -11.20
C ILE A 202 42.58 -14.99 -12.56
N ASP A 203 43.36 -14.17 -13.27
CA ASP A 203 42.98 -13.66 -14.59
C ASP A 203 42.92 -14.78 -15.62
N SER A 204 43.87 -15.72 -15.62
CA SER A 204 43.87 -16.89 -16.53
C SER A 204 42.63 -17.79 -16.36
N VAL A 205 42.19 -17.96 -15.10
CA VAL A 205 41.01 -18.79 -14.78
C VAL A 205 39.69 -18.06 -15.09
N LEU A 206 39.67 -16.73 -15.01
CA LEU A 206 38.51 -15.90 -15.35
C LEU A 206 38.36 -15.68 -16.86
N THR A 207 39.45 -15.63 -17.64
CA THR A 207 39.40 -15.57 -19.12
C THR A 207 39.14 -16.95 -19.74
N GLY A 208 39.40 -18.03 -19.00
CA GLY A 208 39.21 -19.40 -19.46
C GLY A 208 40.45 -19.99 -20.16
N ASP A 209 41.62 -19.38 -20.00
CA ASP A 209 42.91 -19.84 -20.50
C ASP A 209 43.64 -20.62 -19.39
N THR A 210 43.26 -21.87 -19.15
CA THR A 210 44.06 -22.74 -18.26
C THR A 210 45.27 -23.30 -19.01
N PRO A 211 46.53 -23.11 -18.54
CA PRO A 211 47.71 -23.68 -19.16
C PRO A 211 47.73 -25.21 -18.99
N ASN A 212 47.85 -25.93 -20.11
CA ASN A 212 48.23 -27.34 -20.24
C ASN A 212 47.45 -28.35 -19.38
N ASP A 213 46.24 -28.67 -19.84
CA ASP A 213 45.77 -30.05 -20.04
C ASP A 213 44.57 -29.95 -20.99
N ILE A 214 44.88 -29.73 -22.27
CA ILE A 214 43.93 -29.98 -23.35
C ILE A 214 43.87 -31.51 -23.43
N ASP A 215 42.95 -32.12 -22.68
CA ASP A 215 42.23 -33.22 -23.28
C ASP A 215 41.64 -32.63 -24.57
N GLN A 216 42.18 -33.08 -25.71
CA GLN A 216 41.62 -32.85 -27.02
C GLN A 216 40.33 -33.67 -27.12
N SER A 217 39.37 -33.43 -26.24
CA SER A 217 38.01 -33.82 -26.50
C SER A 217 37.37 -32.70 -27.30
N ASP A 218 36.69 -33.04 -28.39
CA ASP A 218 35.76 -32.15 -29.10
C ASP A 218 34.55 -31.77 -28.21
N GLU A 219 34.70 -31.79 -26.88
CA GLU A 219 33.62 -31.70 -25.92
C GLU A 219 33.39 -30.24 -25.49
N ILE A 220 32.18 -29.75 -25.77
CA ILE A 220 31.78 -28.38 -25.52
C ILE A 220 31.78 -28.11 -24.00
N PRO A 221 32.47 -27.06 -23.51
CA PRO A 221 32.52 -26.76 -22.08
C PRO A 221 31.15 -26.55 -21.45
N ILE A 222 30.98 -27.01 -20.20
CA ILE A 222 29.71 -26.93 -19.46
C ILE A 222 29.20 -25.49 -19.33
N ARG A 223 30.11 -24.52 -19.24
CA ARG A 223 29.79 -23.08 -19.22
C ARG A 223 29.04 -22.61 -20.47
N VAL A 224 29.44 -23.12 -21.64
CA VAL A 224 28.86 -22.75 -22.94
C VAL A 224 27.48 -23.41 -23.07
N LYS A 225 27.41 -24.72 -22.78
CA LYS A 225 26.14 -25.47 -22.70
C LYS A 225 25.15 -24.75 -21.76
N SER A 226 25.61 -24.34 -20.58
CA SER A 226 24.82 -23.65 -19.55
C SER A 226 24.29 -22.29 -20.02
N LYS A 227 25.12 -21.47 -20.68
CA LYS A 227 24.70 -20.17 -21.23
C LYS A 227 23.65 -20.32 -22.33
N ILE A 228 23.83 -21.28 -23.24
CA ILE A 228 22.88 -21.57 -24.31
C ILE A 228 21.57 -22.08 -23.70
N VAL A 229 21.61 -23.12 -22.86
CA VAL A 229 20.41 -23.69 -22.23
C VAL A 229 19.65 -22.65 -21.40
N ASP A 230 20.33 -21.77 -20.64
CA ASP A 230 19.66 -20.72 -19.85
C ASP A 230 18.89 -19.73 -20.75
N ALA A 231 19.42 -19.37 -21.92
CA ALA A 231 18.73 -18.52 -22.88
C ALA A 231 17.47 -19.18 -23.44
N PHE A 232 17.57 -20.45 -23.85
CA PHE A 232 16.43 -21.23 -24.32
C PHE A 232 15.39 -21.45 -23.22
N GLN A 233 15.80 -21.76 -21.99
CA GLN A 233 14.88 -21.87 -20.85
C GLN A 233 14.13 -20.56 -20.60
N ILE A 234 14.78 -19.40 -20.70
CA ILE A 234 14.10 -18.10 -20.57
C ILE A 234 13.05 -17.91 -21.67
N HIS A 235 13.38 -18.27 -22.91
CA HIS A 235 12.44 -18.20 -24.02
C HIS A 235 11.24 -19.14 -23.83
N ASP A 236 11.48 -20.38 -23.38
CA ASP A 236 10.43 -21.34 -23.02
C ASP A 236 9.51 -20.77 -21.93
N ARG A 237 10.06 -20.14 -20.89
CA ARG A 237 9.26 -19.51 -19.82
C ARG A 237 8.41 -18.33 -20.31
N TRP A 238 8.91 -17.53 -21.25
CA TRP A 238 8.10 -16.46 -21.87
C TRP A 238 7.00 -17.04 -22.76
N THR A 239 7.29 -18.12 -23.47
CA THR A 239 6.29 -18.84 -24.29
C THR A 239 5.17 -19.41 -23.40
N GLU A 240 5.53 -20.00 -22.27
CA GLU A 240 4.58 -20.44 -21.24
C GLU A 240 3.76 -19.28 -20.67
N GLU A 241 4.39 -18.14 -20.34
CA GLU A 241 3.70 -16.94 -19.82
C GLU A 241 2.65 -16.42 -20.82
N VAL A 242 2.98 -16.36 -22.12
CA VAL A 242 2.05 -15.97 -23.18
C VAL A 242 0.86 -16.92 -23.26
N ALA A 243 1.10 -18.24 -23.18
CA ALA A 243 0.04 -19.24 -23.19
C ALA A 243 -0.84 -19.15 -21.94
N LEU A 244 -0.22 -19.00 -20.77
CA LEU A 244 -0.90 -18.87 -19.48
C LEU A 244 -1.78 -17.63 -19.42
N LEU A 245 -1.31 -16.49 -19.91
CA LEU A 245 -2.11 -15.25 -19.95
C LEU A 245 -3.34 -15.39 -20.85
N LYS A 246 -3.25 -16.09 -21.98
CA LYS A 246 -4.43 -16.40 -22.82
C LYS A 246 -5.44 -17.28 -22.09
N ILE A 247 -4.95 -18.25 -21.31
CA ILE A 247 -5.80 -19.11 -20.46
C ILE A 247 -6.45 -18.27 -19.36
N GLU A 248 -5.71 -17.37 -18.69
CA GLU A 248 -6.22 -16.48 -17.65
C GLU A 248 -7.30 -15.54 -18.20
N MET A 249 -7.08 -14.92 -19.36
CA MET A 249 -8.07 -14.08 -20.06
C MET A 249 -9.35 -14.85 -20.39
N SER A 250 -9.20 -16.08 -20.91
CA SER A 250 -10.35 -16.96 -21.21
C SER A 250 -11.10 -17.36 -19.94
N ASN A 251 -10.37 -17.69 -18.87
CA ASN A 251 -10.94 -18.03 -17.57
C ASN A 251 -11.66 -16.86 -16.93
N PHE A 252 -11.14 -15.64 -17.07
CA PHE A 252 -11.78 -14.42 -16.59
C PHE A 252 -13.17 -14.25 -17.23
N LEU A 253 -13.24 -14.35 -18.56
CA LEU A 253 -14.50 -14.24 -19.30
C LEU A 253 -15.48 -15.34 -18.88
N ARG A 254 -15.01 -16.59 -18.84
CA ARG A 254 -15.81 -17.74 -18.39
C ARG A 254 -16.36 -17.53 -16.98
N PHE A 255 -15.52 -17.10 -16.04
CA PHE A 255 -15.94 -16.87 -14.66
C PHE A 255 -17.06 -15.84 -14.55
N TYR A 256 -16.97 -14.71 -15.25
CA TYR A 256 -18.02 -13.70 -15.19
C TYR A 256 -19.29 -14.11 -15.95
N ILE A 257 -19.14 -14.63 -17.17
CA ILE A 257 -20.27 -14.94 -18.06
C ILE A 257 -21.03 -16.19 -17.60
N GLU A 258 -20.33 -17.27 -17.28
CA GLU A 258 -20.95 -18.57 -16.99
C GLU A 258 -21.25 -18.78 -15.51
N ILE A 259 -20.53 -18.08 -14.61
CA ILE A 259 -20.66 -18.29 -13.15
C ILE A 259 -21.27 -17.05 -12.47
N ARG A 260 -20.53 -15.94 -12.40
CA ARG A 260 -20.92 -14.82 -11.51
C ARG A 260 -22.19 -14.11 -11.92
N ILE A 261 -22.35 -13.77 -13.21
CA ILE A 261 -23.55 -13.08 -13.69
C ILE A 261 -24.81 -13.94 -13.46
N PRO A 262 -24.86 -15.22 -13.88
CA PRO A 262 -26.00 -16.09 -13.62
C PRO A 262 -26.31 -16.25 -12.12
N THR A 263 -25.30 -16.50 -11.28
CA THR A 263 -25.51 -16.65 -9.83
C THR A 263 -26.12 -15.39 -9.20
N LEU A 264 -25.59 -14.20 -9.53
CA LEU A 264 -26.12 -12.94 -9.00
C LEU A 264 -27.55 -12.67 -9.49
N GLN A 265 -27.87 -13.00 -10.75
CA GLN A 265 -29.23 -12.87 -11.28
C GLN A 265 -30.21 -13.78 -10.54
N GLU A 266 -29.82 -15.03 -10.30
CA GLU A 266 -30.65 -15.99 -9.56
C GLU A 266 -30.90 -15.52 -8.11
N GLU A 267 -29.87 -15.00 -7.43
CA GLU A 267 -30.01 -14.45 -6.07
C GLU A 267 -30.91 -13.22 -6.02
N VAL A 268 -30.81 -12.31 -7.01
CA VAL A 268 -31.71 -11.15 -7.12
C VAL A 268 -33.16 -11.61 -7.25
N ILE A 269 -33.44 -12.53 -8.17
CA ILE A 269 -34.80 -13.06 -8.40
C ILE A 269 -35.34 -13.68 -7.11
N LYS A 270 -34.55 -14.52 -6.43
CA LYS A 270 -34.95 -15.16 -5.16
C LYS A 270 -35.33 -14.15 -4.07
N LEU A 271 -34.56 -13.07 -3.93
CA LEU A 271 -34.84 -12.05 -2.92
C LEU A 271 -36.03 -11.14 -3.30
N GLU A 272 -36.19 -10.83 -4.59
CA GLU A 272 -37.34 -10.08 -5.08
C GLU A 272 -38.66 -10.86 -4.92
N ASP A 273 -38.64 -12.18 -5.20
CA ASP A 273 -39.80 -13.04 -4.98
C ASP A 273 -40.14 -13.15 -3.49
N LYS A 274 -39.12 -13.27 -2.63
CA LYS A 274 -39.31 -13.25 -1.16
C LYS A 274 -39.97 -11.95 -0.69
N LEU A 275 -39.57 -10.82 -1.26
CA LEU A 275 -40.17 -9.51 -0.93
C LEU A 275 -41.62 -9.44 -1.38
N LYS A 276 -41.94 -9.93 -2.60
CA LYS A 276 -43.33 -9.99 -3.10
C LYS A 276 -44.22 -10.87 -2.20
N SER A 277 -43.75 -12.05 -1.81
CA SER A 277 -44.52 -12.95 -0.94
C SER A 277 -44.77 -12.36 0.46
N GLN A 278 -43.89 -11.51 0.98
CA GLN A 278 -44.11 -10.80 2.25
C GLN A 278 -45.19 -9.71 2.12
N VAL A 279 -45.19 -8.97 1.01
CA VAL A 279 -46.20 -7.94 0.72
C VAL A 279 -47.59 -8.55 0.50
N GLU A 280 -47.66 -9.75 -0.09
CA GLU A 280 -48.91 -10.50 -0.28
C GLU A 280 -49.51 -11.05 1.03
N LEU A 281 -48.70 -11.22 2.08
CA LEU A 281 -49.14 -11.65 3.42
C LEU A 281 -49.65 -10.50 4.32
N GLU A 282 -49.39 -9.23 3.96
CA GLU A 282 -49.66 -8.05 4.80
C GLU A 282 -50.90 -7.23 4.39
N GLN A 283 -51.72 -7.65 3.41
CA GLN A 283 -53.01 -6.99 3.12
C GLN A 283 -54.21 -7.60 3.89
N PRO A 284 -55.23 -6.79 4.26
CA PRO A 284 -55.76 -6.79 5.63
C PRO A 284 -57.04 -7.64 5.82
N THR A 285 -57.04 -8.52 6.82
CA THR A 285 -58.26 -8.80 7.59
C THR A 285 -58.30 -7.87 8.80
N THR A 286 -59.23 -6.92 8.75
CA THR A 286 -59.72 -6.11 9.86
C THR A 286 -59.88 -6.93 11.15
N THR A 287 -59.31 -6.47 12.27
CA THR A 287 -60.02 -6.02 13.50
C THR A 287 -58.99 -5.80 14.62
N THR A 288 -58.88 -4.54 15.05
CA THR A 288 -58.66 -4.01 16.41
C THR A 288 -57.98 -4.89 17.48
N SER A 289 -56.85 -4.43 18.02
CA SER A 289 -56.73 -4.03 19.44
C SER A 289 -55.30 -3.64 19.82
N ASP A 290 -55.20 -2.51 20.53
CA ASP A 290 -54.05 -2.03 21.28
C ASP A 290 -53.37 -3.13 22.13
N SER A 291 -52.04 -3.18 22.06
CA SER A 291 -51.24 -3.51 23.23
C SER A 291 -49.80 -3.00 23.06
N LEU A 292 -49.50 -1.93 23.80
CA LEU A 292 -48.14 -1.51 24.14
C LEU A 292 -47.43 -2.68 24.84
N ILE A 293 -46.42 -3.25 24.20
CA ILE A 293 -45.48 -4.17 24.87
C ILE A 293 -44.31 -3.31 25.37
N VAL A 294 -44.37 -2.99 26.66
CA VAL A 294 -43.22 -2.54 27.45
C VAL A 294 -42.33 -3.76 27.69
N ASN A 295 -41.19 -3.85 27.01
CA ASN A 295 -40.15 -4.79 27.39
C ASN A 295 -39.24 -4.11 28.42
N ASN A 296 -39.46 -4.45 29.69
CA ASN A 296 -38.51 -4.24 30.77
C ASN A 296 -37.21 -5.00 30.45
N ILE A 297 -36.13 -4.28 30.18
CA ILE A 297 -34.78 -4.84 30.20
C ILE A 297 -34.21 -4.61 31.60
N GLN A 298 -34.12 -5.69 32.38
CA GLN A 298 -33.25 -5.73 33.55
C GLN A 298 -31.81 -5.63 33.06
N VAL A 299 -31.09 -4.63 33.56
CA VAL A 299 -29.66 -4.43 33.34
C VAL A 299 -28.91 -5.44 34.18
N ASP A 300 -28.32 -6.45 33.53
CA ASP A 300 -27.36 -7.35 34.13
C ASP A 300 -25.97 -6.98 33.60
N THR A 301 -25.10 -6.55 34.51
CA THR A 301 -23.72 -6.12 34.23
C THR A 301 -22.83 -7.32 33.90
N ALA A 302 -22.65 -7.59 32.60
CA ALA A 302 -21.53 -8.35 32.07
C ALA A 302 -21.19 -7.80 30.68
N GLU A 303 -19.90 -7.60 30.39
CA GLU A 303 -19.34 -7.12 29.12
C GLU A 303 -19.91 -7.91 27.92
N GLN A 304 -21.04 -7.46 27.38
CA GLN A 304 -21.59 -7.97 26.13
C GLN A 304 -21.04 -7.11 25.00
N THR A 305 -20.21 -7.74 24.17
CA THR A 305 -19.94 -7.27 22.81
C THR A 305 -21.27 -6.99 22.13
N VAL A 306 -21.55 -5.71 21.84
CA VAL A 306 -22.77 -5.28 21.16
C VAL A 306 -22.70 -5.76 19.72
N LYS A 307 -23.18 -6.98 19.48
CA LYS A 307 -23.34 -7.52 18.14
C LYS A 307 -24.61 -6.91 17.55
N TYR A 308 -24.47 -6.09 16.50
CA TYR A 308 -25.62 -5.57 15.75
C TYR A 308 -26.56 -6.72 15.37
N SER A 309 -27.75 -6.76 15.97
CA SER A 309 -28.78 -7.72 15.62
C SER A 309 -29.72 -7.07 14.62
N CYS A 310 -29.72 -7.58 13.39
CA CYS A 310 -30.56 -7.10 12.31
C CYS A 310 -31.42 -8.27 11.82
N SER A 311 -32.74 -8.09 11.77
CA SER A 311 -33.65 -9.14 11.29
C SER A 311 -33.39 -9.39 9.80
N LYS A 312 -32.86 -10.59 9.48
CA LYS A 312 -32.56 -10.99 8.09
C LYS A 312 -33.79 -11.00 7.17
N ASN A 313 -35.00 -10.94 7.75
CA ASN A 313 -36.28 -10.98 7.07
C ASN A 313 -36.98 -9.62 7.00
N ASP A 314 -36.36 -8.56 7.53
CA ASP A 314 -36.87 -7.19 7.41
C ASP A 314 -36.91 -6.76 5.93
N PRO A 315 -38.05 -6.27 5.41
CA PRO A 315 -38.16 -5.78 4.03
C PRO A 315 -37.11 -4.74 3.65
N ALA A 316 -36.72 -3.84 4.56
CA ALA A 316 -35.69 -2.84 4.31
C ALA A 316 -34.31 -3.49 4.10
N VAL A 317 -34.01 -4.53 4.88
CA VAL A 317 -32.75 -5.29 4.79
C VAL A 317 -32.71 -6.13 3.50
N ILE A 318 -33.83 -6.75 3.12
CA ILE A 318 -33.94 -7.48 1.86
C ILE A 318 -33.77 -6.54 0.68
N ASN A 319 -34.42 -5.36 0.69
CA ASN A 319 -34.24 -4.34 -0.33
C ASN A 319 -32.79 -3.86 -0.44
N GLY A 320 -32.11 -3.63 0.69
CA GLY A 320 -30.68 -3.29 0.71
C GLY A 320 -29.80 -4.37 0.06
N LYS A 321 -30.07 -5.65 0.36
CA LYS A 321 -29.35 -6.78 -0.29
C LYS A 321 -29.60 -6.83 -1.79
N VAL A 322 -30.84 -6.67 -2.24
CA VAL A 322 -31.18 -6.63 -3.67
C VAL A 322 -30.43 -5.49 -4.37
N ALA A 323 -30.38 -4.30 -3.77
CA ALA A 323 -29.65 -3.17 -4.32
C ALA A 323 -28.14 -3.46 -4.47
N LEU A 324 -27.51 -4.06 -3.45
CA LEU A 324 -26.10 -4.45 -3.49
C LEU A 324 -25.82 -5.52 -4.56
N LEU A 325 -26.69 -6.53 -4.69
CA LEU A 325 -26.56 -7.56 -5.73
C LEU A 325 -26.71 -6.96 -7.14
N LYS A 326 -27.66 -6.04 -7.34
CA LYS A 326 -27.83 -5.31 -8.61
C LYS A 326 -26.60 -4.47 -8.95
N LYS A 327 -26.00 -3.79 -7.96
CA LYS A 327 -24.73 -3.07 -8.12
C LYS A 327 -23.60 -4.02 -8.53
N GLY A 328 -23.51 -5.19 -7.89
CA GLY A 328 -22.55 -6.24 -8.24
C GLY A 328 -22.77 -6.79 -9.66
N LEU A 329 -24.03 -6.95 -10.09
CA LEU A 329 -24.38 -7.41 -11.44
C LEU A 329 -23.97 -6.39 -12.50
N PHE A 330 -24.23 -5.10 -12.26
CA PHE A 330 -23.77 -4.02 -13.13
C PHE A 330 -22.24 -4.05 -13.27
N PHE A 331 -21.52 -4.13 -12.15
CA PHE A 331 -20.07 -4.23 -12.14
C PHE A 331 -19.56 -5.44 -12.94
N CYS A 332 -20.17 -6.62 -12.77
CA CYS A 332 -19.78 -7.82 -13.54
C CYS A 332 -19.93 -7.61 -15.05
N ARG A 333 -21.02 -6.96 -15.48
CA ARG A 333 -21.25 -6.66 -16.91
C ARG A 333 -20.24 -5.66 -17.46
N GLU A 334 -19.89 -4.65 -16.68
CA GLU A 334 -18.84 -3.69 -17.02
C GLU A 334 -17.47 -4.38 -17.19
N GLN A 335 -17.12 -5.29 -16.28
CA GLN A 335 -15.89 -6.09 -16.37
C GLN A 335 -15.85 -6.96 -17.63
N VAL A 336 -16.97 -7.61 -17.99
CA VAL A 336 -17.08 -8.38 -19.24
C VAL A 336 -16.93 -7.48 -20.46
N GLN A 337 -17.57 -6.29 -20.46
CA GLN A 337 -17.45 -5.35 -21.57
C GLN A 337 -16.00 -4.88 -21.77
N LYS A 338 -15.32 -4.48 -20.69
CA LYS A 338 -13.90 -4.11 -20.74
C LYS A 338 -13.04 -5.27 -21.26
N ALA A 339 -13.30 -6.48 -20.77
CA ALA A 339 -12.58 -7.69 -21.21
C ALA A 339 -12.86 -8.07 -22.66
N MET A 340 -14.08 -7.88 -23.19
CA MET A 340 -14.39 -8.12 -24.59
C MET A 340 -13.56 -7.19 -25.49
N ILE A 341 -13.50 -5.90 -25.14
CA ILE A 341 -12.69 -4.91 -25.88
C ILE A 341 -11.20 -5.25 -25.77
N GLY A 342 -10.71 -5.55 -24.56
CA GLY A 342 -9.28 -5.77 -24.31
C GLY A 342 -8.74 -7.13 -24.74
N PHE A 343 -9.56 -8.19 -24.71
CA PHE A 343 -9.11 -9.57 -24.96
C PHE A 343 -9.47 -10.11 -26.34
N GLN A 344 -10.52 -9.60 -27.02
CA GLN A 344 -10.92 -10.18 -28.31
C GLN A 344 -9.78 -10.19 -29.32
N GLU A 345 -9.10 -9.07 -29.54
CA GLU A 345 -7.99 -9.01 -30.49
C GLU A 345 -6.87 -10.01 -30.13
N ILE A 346 -6.55 -10.13 -28.85
CA ILE A 346 -5.51 -11.03 -28.33
C ILE A 346 -5.90 -12.51 -28.53
N LEU A 347 -7.14 -12.87 -28.22
CA LEU A 347 -7.63 -14.25 -28.31
C LEU A 347 -7.86 -14.69 -29.76
N HIS A 348 -8.18 -13.76 -30.67
CA HIS A 348 -8.32 -14.04 -32.10
C HIS A 348 -6.99 -14.01 -32.87
N GLY A 349 -5.89 -13.63 -32.21
CA GLY A 349 -4.53 -13.69 -32.77
C GLY A 349 -4.10 -12.43 -33.53
N ASN A 350 -4.80 -11.31 -33.35
CA ASN A 350 -4.43 -10.02 -33.94
C ASN A 350 -3.48 -9.27 -33.00
N ASN A 351 -2.27 -8.93 -33.48
CA ASN A 351 -1.35 -8.05 -32.77
C ASN A 351 -1.77 -6.59 -32.99
N VAL A 352 -2.63 -6.07 -32.12
CA VAL A 352 -2.99 -4.64 -32.08
C VAL A 352 -2.41 -4.02 -30.81
N ASN A 353 -1.93 -2.78 -30.91
CA ASN A 353 -1.51 -1.98 -29.76
C ASN A 353 -2.79 -1.48 -29.04
N ILE A 354 -3.24 -2.20 -28.01
CA ILE A 354 -4.56 -2.01 -27.37
C ILE A 354 -4.46 -1.03 -26.19
N THR A 355 -3.24 -0.64 -25.81
CA THR A 355 -2.98 0.18 -24.62
C THR A 355 -3.64 1.56 -24.66
N GLU A 356 -3.97 2.09 -25.85
CA GLU A 356 -4.68 3.37 -26.01
C GLU A 356 -6.21 3.29 -25.78
N ILE A 357 -6.82 2.11 -25.80
CA ILE A 357 -8.30 1.96 -25.75
C ILE A 357 -8.82 1.89 -24.31
N LEU A 358 -7.98 1.54 -23.33
CA LEU A 358 -8.35 1.34 -21.92
C LEU A 358 -7.91 2.49 -21.00
N ALA A 359 -7.54 3.65 -21.56
CA ALA A 359 -6.96 4.79 -20.85
C ALA A 359 -7.96 5.61 -20.01
N ASP A 360 -8.89 4.95 -19.32
CA ASP A 360 -9.76 5.59 -18.34
C ASP A 360 -9.73 4.75 -17.05
N GLY A 361 -8.83 5.15 -16.14
CA GLY A 361 -8.69 4.51 -14.82
C GLY A 361 -7.27 4.59 -14.25
N ASP A 362 -6.97 5.73 -13.63
CA ASP A 362 -6.03 5.89 -12.51
C ASP A 362 -4.62 5.31 -12.73
N GLU A 363 -3.77 6.11 -13.37
CA GLU A 363 -2.33 5.89 -13.41
C GLU A 363 -1.71 6.00 -12.01
N SER A 364 -1.73 4.90 -11.27
CA SER A 364 -0.71 4.62 -10.25
C SER A 364 -0.02 3.29 -10.57
N ASN A 365 0.72 3.30 -11.69
CA ASN A 365 1.78 2.32 -11.93
C ASN A 365 2.87 2.51 -10.87
N ASN A 366 2.71 1.91 -9.70
CA ASN A 366 3.80 1.80 -8.74
C ASN A 366 4.62 0.55 -9.06
N SER A 367 5.35 0.63 -10.17
CA SER A 367 6.51 -0.23 -10.44
C SER A 367 7.76 0.60 -10.14
N GLY A 368 8.22 0.58 -8.89
CA GLY A 368 9.39 1.35 -8.52
C GLY A 368 9.60 1.36 -7.02
N ASP A 369 10.63 0.67 -6.60
CA ASP A 369 11.28 0.70 -5.30
C ASP A 369 11.61 2.15 -4.87
N GLU A 370 10.72 2.80 -4.11
CA GLU A 370 11.06 3.97 -3.30
C GLU A 370 11.03 3.59 -1.82
N ASN A 371 12.11 2.92 -1.41
CA ASN A 371 12.57 2.97 -0.03
C ASN A 371 13.13 4.37 0.24
N VAL A 372 12.31 5.25 0.82
CA VAL A 372 12.83 6.43 1.55
C VAL A 372 12.74 6.11 3.04
N ASP A 373 13.71 5.34 3.52
CA ASP A 373 14.09 5.36 4.92
C ASP A 373 14.91 6.65 5.12
N SER A 374 14.27 7.70 5.65
CA SER A 374 15.00 8.87 6.15
C SER A 374 15.48 8.58 7.57
N ASP A 375 16.62 7.89 7.66
CA ASP A 375 17.48 7.93 8.85
C ASP A 375 18.14 9.32 8.89
N ASP A 376 17.55 10.26 9.64
CA ASP A 376 18.19 11.54 9.93
C ASP A 376 19.14 11.36 11.12
N SER A 377 20.38 11.04 10.79
CA SER A 377 21.53 11.11 11.69
C SER A 377 21.88 12.57 11.91
N GLY A 378 21.78 13.03 13.16
CA GLY A 378 22.15 14.37 13.57
C GLY A 378 23.56 14.76 13.15
N ASP A 379 23.67 15.97 12.61
CA ASP A 379 24.92 16.70 12.53
C ASP A 379 24.73 18.11 13.11
N ASP A 380 25.76 18.51 13.84
CA ASP A 380 25.82 19.58 14.81
C ASP A 380 26.28 20.85 14.09
N GLY A 381 25.44 21.88 14.05
CA GLY A 381 25.69 23.12 13.34
C GLY A 381 25.24 24.32 14.15
N GLY A 382 26.08 24.76 15.09
CA GLY A 382 25.88 26.01 15.81
C GLY A 382 26.09 27.22 14.90
N ALA A 383 25.17 28.19 14.96
CA ALA A 383 25.44 29.60 14.77
C ALA A 383 24.27 30.48 15.26
N ASP A 384 24.64 31.42 16.12
CA ASP A 384 24.07 32.74 16.41
C ASP A 384 22.65 32.88 16.97
N GLU A 385 22.64 33.04 18.30
CA GLU A 385 21.74 33.92 19.02
C GLU A 385 21.72 35.32 18.39
N SER A 386 20.56 35.72 17.86
CA SER A 386 20.18 37.12 17.85
C SER A 386 18.80 37.29 18.47
N SER A 387 18.81 37.93 19.63
CA SER A 387 17.66 38.37 20.39
C SER A 387 16.89 39.43 19.59
N ILE A 388 15.65 39.11 19.22
CA ILE A 388 14.67 40.12 18.84
C ILE A 388 13.38 39.85 19.62
N SER A 389 13.22 40.61 20.69
CA SER A 389 11.94 40.85 21.35
C SER A 389 11.00 41.56 20.37
N ALA A 390 9.86 40.96 20.05
CA ALA A 390 8.78 41.62 19.33
C ALA A 390 7.44 41.16 19.91
N ASP A 391 7.01 41.85 20.95
CA ASP A 391 5.62 41.88 21.38
C ASP A 391 4.75 42.58 20.31
N ASN A 392 3.54 42.05 20.10
CA ASN A 392 2.39 42.65 19.41
C ASN A 392 2.61 43.14 17.96
N TYR A 393 2.59 42.20 17.02
CA TYR A 393 1.92 42.46 15.74
C TYR A 393 0.46 42.04 15.87
N ASP A 394 -0.46 42.93 15.48
CA ASP A 394 -1.86 42.58 15.26
C ASP A 394 -1.89 41.46 14.21
N ASN A 395 -2.12 40.22 14.66
CA ASN A 395 -2.27 39.05 13.79
C ASN A 395 -3.62 39.16 13.08
N ILE A 396 -3.69 40.02 12.06
CA ILE A 396 -4.90 40.19 11.25
C ILE A 396 -5.10 38.92 10.43
N VAL A 397 -6.09 38.12 10.80
CA VAL A 397 -6.50 36.92 10.08
C VAL A 397 -7.68 37.28 9.18
N LEU A 398 -7.43 37.39 7.88
CA LEU A 398 -8.44 37.80 6.90
C LEU A 398 -9.35 36.64 6.50
N MET A 399 -10.62 36.95 6.29
CA MET A 399 -11.61 36.02 5.77
C MET A 399 -11.52 35.94 4.24
N ARG A 400 -11.65 34.72 3.70
CA ARG A 400 -11.95 34.47 2.29
C ARG A 400 -13.21 33.60 2.14
N PRO A 401 -14.10 33.88 1.20
CA PRO A 401 -15.17 32.95 0.85
C PRO A 401 -14.58 31.72 0.14
N PHE A 402 -15.19 30.55 0.34
CA PHE A 402 -14.77 29.32 -0.34
C PHE A 402 -15.08 29.37 -1.85
N ASN A 403 -16.25 29.86 -2.24
CA ASN A 403 -16.62 30.15 -3.63
C ASN A 403 -17.52 31.41 -3.74
N THR A 404 -17.72 31.92 -4.95
CA THR A 404 -18.45 33.18 -5.21
C THR A 404 -19.92 33.18 -4.77
N ASN A 405 -20.48 32.00 -4.44
CA ASN A 405 -21.85 31.81 -3.95
C ASN A 405 -21.91 31.00 -2.63
N SER A 406 -20.78 30.78 -1.94
CA SER A 406 -20.73 29.84 -0.82
C SER A 406 -21.16 30.51 0.46
N MET A 407 -22.01 29.81 1.21
CA MET A 407 -22.26 30.10 2.63
C MET A 407 -21.19 29.43 3.51
N VAL A 408 -19.93 29.47 3.04
CA VAL A 408 -18.74 28.88 3.67
C VAL A 408 -17.62 29.92 3.64
N TRP A 409 -17.07 30.21 4.81
CA TRP A 409 -16.07 31.26 5.04
C TRP A 409 -14.85 30.66 5.72
N ILE A 410 -13.66 31.04 5.26
CA ILE A 410 -12.39 30.47 5.70
C ILE A 410 -11.50 31.61 6.22
N TRP A 411 -10.93 31.43 7.40
CA TRP A 411 -9.89 32.28 7.98
C TRP A 411 -8.60 31.47 8.07
N GLU A 412 -7.55 31.95 7.40
CA GLU A 412 -6.23 31.31 7.38
C GLU A 412 -5.25 32.16 8.17
N PHE A 413 -4.66 31.57 9.20
CA PHE A 413 -3.65 32.25 10.00
C PHE A 413 -2.36 32.40 9.19
N PRO A 414 -1.53 33.41 9.49
CA PRO A 414 -0.18 33.51 8.94
C PRO A 414 0.67 32.25 9.18
N TYR A 415 1.62 31.96 8.29
CA TYR A 415 2.52 30.81 8.35
C TYR A 415 3.15 30.57 9.74
N ASN A 416 3.50 31.65 10.45
CA ASN A 416 4.12 31.59 11.77
C ASN A 416 3.15 31.24 12.91
N ILE A 417 1.87 30.97 12.61
CA ILE A 417 0.85 30.57 13.58
C ILE A 417 0.24 29.25 13.14
N SER A 418 0.92 28.16 13.47
CA SER A 418 0.40 26.79 13.44
C SER A 418 0.95 26.01 14.63
N GLN A 419 0.42 24.83 14.91
CA GLN A 419 0.98 23.97 15.95
C GLN A 419 2.48 23.70 15.76
N SER A 420 2.98 23.70 14.52
CA SER A 420 4.37 23.39 14.17
C SER A 420 5.28 24.60 14.06
N THR A 421 4.75 25.83 13.99
CA THR A 421 5.54 27.05 13.71
C THR A 421 5.37 28.15 14.76
N TYR A 422 4.33 28.06 15.60
CA TYR A 422 4.01 29.10 16.57
C TYR A 422 5.17 29.30 17.56
N GLN A 423 5.54 30.57 17.78
CA GLN A 423 6.67 31.00 18.62
C GLN A 423 8.02 30.39 18.21
N GLY A 424 8.26 30.19 16.91
CA GLY A 424 9.53 29.68 16.38
C GLY A 424 9.73 28.18 16.58
N ARG A 425 8.65 27.45 16.92
CA ARG A 425 8.68 26.00 17.02
C ARG A 425 8.98 25.37 15.65
N ASN A 426 9.58 24.17 15.67
CA ASN A 426 9.76 23.32 14.50
C ASN A 426 9.10 21.96 14.72
N GLY A 427 7.87 21.79 14.21
CA GLY A 427 7.11 20.54 14.28
C GLY A 427 6.29 20.37 15.57
N SER A 428 5.20 19.60 15.49
CA SER A 428 4.38 19.25 16.65
C SER A 428 3.55 17.99 16.43
N ASN A 429 3.34 17.25 17.51
CA ASN A 429 2.45 16.07 17.58
C ASN A 429 1.30 16.29 18.57
N ALA A 430 1.02 17.55 18.93
CA ALA A 430 0.05 17.91 19.98
C ALA A 430 -1.37 18.18 19.45
N CYS A 431 -1.65 17.93 18.17
CA CYS A 431 -2.92 18.27 17.50
C CYS A 431 -4.17 17.86 18.28
N SER A 432 -4.23 16.62 18.77
CA SER A 432 -5.37 16.11 19.54
C SER A 432 -5.58 16.85 20.86
N ILE A 433 -4.49 17.24 21.55
CA ILE A 433 -4.56 18.02 22.80
C ILE A 433 -5.04 19.44 22.48
N ILE A 434 -4.46 20.06 21.45
CA ILE A 434 -4.81 21.41 21.01
C ILE A 434 -6.29 21.48 20.64
N ALA A 435 -6.80 20.52 19.86
CA ALA A 435 -8.19 20.47 19.45
C ALA A 435 -9.15 20.34 20.65
N LEU A 436 -8.80 19.52 21.66
CA LEU A 436 -9.59 19.39 22.90
C LEU A 436 -9.58 20.68 23.72
N LEU A 437 -8.42 21.36 23.85
CA LEU A 437 -8.34 22.63 24.56
C LEU A 437 -9.13 23.74 23.87
N ILE A 438 -9.16 23.74 22.52
CA ILE A 438 -10.00 24.67 21.77
C ILE A 438 -11.48 24.35 22.02
N ALA A 439 -11.87 23.08 22.02
CA ALA A 439 -13.23 22.67 22.30
C ALA A 439 -13.69 23.11 23.70
N GLU A 440 -12.86 22.90 24.72
CA GLU A 440 -13.09 23.37 26.10
C GLU A 440 -13.24 24.90 26.14
N GLY A 441 -12.34 25.64 25.49
CA GLY A 441 -12.41 27.09 25.47
C GLY A 441 -13.66 27.64 24.75
N ILE A 442 -14.12 26.99 23.68
CA ILE A 442 -15.39 27.34 23.03
C ILE A 442 -16.56 27.07 23.96
N HIS A 443 -16.56 25.93 24.65
CA HIS A 443 -17.61 25.54 25.59
C HIS A 443 -17.71 26.55 26.75
N GLN A 444 -16.59 26.91 27.37
CA GLN A 444 -16.56 27.82 28.52
C GLN A 444 -16.92 29.27 28.17
N VAL A 445 -16.45 29.78 27.03
CA VAL A 445 -16.59 31.20 26.67
C VAL A 445 -17.84 31.46 25.83
N ASN A 446 -18.46 30.41 25.26
CA ASN A 446 -19.57 30.50 24.32
C ASN A 446 -19.28 31.52 23.19
N CYS A 447 -18.07 31.41 22.62
CA CYS A 447 -17.61 32.31 21.57
C CYS A 447 -18.40 32.09 20.28
N ASP A 448 -19.26 33.04 19.92
CA ASP A 448 -19.95 33.00 18.64
C ASP A 448 -19.07 33.51 17.49
N LEU A 449 -19.26 32.98 16.28
CA LEU A 449 -18.59 33.45 15.05
C LEU A 449 -19.62 33.72 13.96
N ASP A 450 -19.61 34.93 13.40
CA ASP A 450 -20.54 35.39 12.36
C ASP A 450 -19.80 35.70 11.04
N PRO A 451 -20.39 35.37 9.88
CA PRO A 451 -19.81 35.65 8.56
C PRO A 451 -19.63 37.13 8.21
N SER A 452 -20.29 38.06 8.92
CA SER A 452 -20.12 39.50 8.75
C SER A 452 -18.73 40.02 9.14
N HIS A 453 -17.95 39.21 9.87
CA HIS A 453 -16.59 39.55 10.25
C HIS A 453 -15.62 39.30 9.09
N ALA A 454 -15.14 40.39 8.48
CA ALA A 454 -14.06 40.32 7.47
C ALA A 454 -12.71 39.90 8.07
N ILE A 455 -12.52 40.08 9.38
CA ILE A 455 -11.31 39.74 10.15
C ILE A 455 -11.74 38.80 11.27
N LEU A 456 -10.98 37.75 11.54
CA LEU A 456 -11.27 36.84 12.66
C LEU A 456 -11.27 37.64 13.98
N PRO A 457 -12.33 37.56 14.80
CA PRO A 457 -12.40 38.33 16.04
C PRO A 457 -11.23 38.04 16.98
N THR A 458 -10.73 39.06 17.68
CA THR A 458 -9.60 38.93 18.62
C THR A 458 -9.78 37.79 19.64
N PRO A 459 -10.97 37.55 20.22
CA PRO A 459 -11.17 36.40 21.12
C PRO A 459 -10.86 35.04 20.47
N TRP A 460 -11.19 34.86 19.19
CA TRP A 460 -10.87 33.65 18.43
C TRP A 460 -9.37 33.52 18.16
N VAL A 461 -8.71 34.61 17.77
CA VAL A 461 -7.25 34.63 17.60
C VAL A 461 -6.55 34.27 18.91
N THR A 462 -6.96 34.89 20.02
CA THR A 462 -6.41 34.61 21.35
C THR A 462 -6.64 33.16 21.78
N LEU A 463 -7.85 32.63 21.55
CA LEU A 463 -8.20 31.24 21.88
C LEU A 463 -7.31 30.25 21.12
N VAL A 464 -7.28 30.34 19.78
CA VAL A 464 -6.51 29.40 18.94
C VAL A 464 -5.02 29.47 19.26
N CYS A 465 -4.43 30.67 19.32
CA CYS A 465 -3.02 30.85 19.65
C CYS A 465 -2.68 30.37 21.08
N GLY A 466 -3.56 30.64 22.05
CA GLY A 466 -3.43 30.20 23.43
C GLY A 466 -3.44 28.68 23.55
N CYS A 467 -4.40 28.02 22.91
CA CYS A 467 -4.52 26.56 22.91
C CYS A 467 -3.37 25.88 22.17
N ILE A 468 -2.87 26.45 21.05
CA ILE A 468 -1.66 25.95 20.37
C ILE A 468 -0.46 25.99 21.32
N LYS A 469 -0.25 27.12 22.01
CA LYS A 469 0.85 27.28 22.97
C LYS A 469 0.75 26.28 24.11
N GLU A 470 -0.39 26.24 24.78
CA GLU A 470 -0.59 25.39 25.96
C GLU A 470 -0.62 23.90 25.59
N GLY A 471 -1.24 23.52 24.47
CA GLY A 471 -1.28 22.14 23.99
C GLY A 471 0.11 21.61 23.66
N ASN A 472 0.94 22.41 22.98
CA ASN A 472 2.36 22.07 22.76
C ASN A 472 3.12 21.92 24.09
N ALA A 473 2.93 22.85 25.03
CA ALA A 473 3.61 22.79 26.33
C ALA A 473 3.17 21.57 27.17
N LEU A 474 1.91 21.16 27.11
CA LEU A 474 1.42 19.94 27.76
C LEU A 474 2.03 18.69 27.12
N TYR A 475 2.05 18.64 25.78
CA TYR A 475 2.66 17.53 25.05
C TYR A 475 4.14 17.37 25.40
N ASP A 476 4.90 18.46 25.40
CA ASP A 476 6.33 18.44 25.69
C ASP A 476 6.64 18.00 27.12
N ARG A 477 5.85 18.46 28.10
CA ARG A 477 5.98 18.04 29.51
C ARG A 477 5.73 16.54 29.70
N SER A 478 4.81 15.98 28.93
CA SER A 478 4.46 14.55 29.00
C SER A 478 5.28 13.70 28.05
N ARG A 479 6.18 14.28 27.23
CA ARG A 479 6.83 13.58 26.11
C ARG A 479 7.51 12.27 26.49
N ALA A 480 8.13 12.21 27.68
CA ALA A 480 8.84 11.02 28.15
C ALA A 480 7.91 9.84 28.53
N SER A 481 6.67 10.12 28.96
CA SER A 481 5.68 9.10 29.31
C SER A 481 4.75 8.75 28.14
N LEU A 482 4.78 9.55 27.08
CA LEU A 482 3.95 9.35 25.90
C LEU A 482 4.57 8.35 24.92
N PRO A 483 3.73 7.61 24.18
CA PRO A 483 4.21 6.67 23.20
C PRO A 483 4.84 7.44 22.02
N GLN A 484 5.73 6.78 21.24
CA GLN A 484 6.43 7.39 20.09
C GLN A 484 5.50 7.60 18.86
N ARG A 485 4.27 8.04 19.11
CA ARG A 485 3.17 8.07 18.16
C ARG A 485 2.17 9.18 18.48
N TYR A 486 1.32 9.51 17.50
CA TYR A 486 0.17 10.40 17.71
C TYR A 486 -0.75 9.87 18.82
N LEU A 487 -1.40 10.81 19.51
CA LEU A 487 -2.31 10.52 20.61
C LEU A 487 -3.73 10.31 20.09
N SER A 488 -4.42 9.30 20.61
CA SER A 488 -5.87 9.19 20.47
C SER A 488 -6.58 10.33 21.21
N ALA A 489 -7.86 10.56 20.93
CA ALA A 489 -8.67 11.55 21.65
C ALA A 489 -8.67 11.28 23.17
N ALA A 490 -8.82 10.01 23.58
CA ALA A 490 -8.80 9.62 24.99
C ALA A 490 -7.42 9.83 25.65
N GLU A 491 -6.33 9.48 24.95
CA GLU A 491 -4.97 9.73 25.45
C GLU A 491 -4.69 11.23 25.57
N ALA A 492 -5.13 12.03 24.59
CA ALA A 492 -5.00 13.48 24.61
C ALA A 492 -5.78 14.10 25.77
N ALA A 493 -6.99 13.60 26.06
CA ALA A 493 -7.77 14.00 27.24
C ALA A 493 -7.06 13.67 28.55
N MET A 494 -6.46 12.47 28.67
CA MET A 494 -5.64 12.12 29.83
C MET A 494 -4.44 13.04 30.02
N VAL A 495 -3.81 13.50 28.92
CA VAL A 495 -2.70 14.47 28.97
C VAL A 495 -3.18 15.87 29.33
N ALA A 496 -4.36 16.27 28.87
CA ALA A 496 -4.98 17.54 29.25
C ALA A 496 -5.29 17.59 30.76
N GLY A 497 -5.67 16.44 31.34
CA GLY A 497 -5.93 16.29 32.77
C GLY A 497 -6.97 17.30 33.26
N ASP A 498 -6.70 17.96 34.39
CA ASP A 498 -7.59 18.94 35.03
C ASP A 498 -7.91 20.18 34.16
N ARG A 499 -7.33 20.30 32.96
CA ARG A 499 -7.61 21.39 32.01
C ARG A 499 -8.73 21.07 31.01
N LEU A 500 -9.30 19.87 31.08
CA LEU A 500 -10.38 19.40 30.23
C LEU A 500 -11.43 18.72 31.10
N ASP A 501 -12.64 19.28 31.15
CA ASP A 501 -13.77 18.67 31.86
C ASP A 501 -14.77 18.11 30.84
N ALA A 502 -14.31 17.10 30.11
CA ALA A 502 -15.05 16.47 29.03
C ALA A 502 -14.95 14.96 29.06
N SER A 503 -16.06 14.32 28.70
CA SER A 503 -16.10 12.90 28.34
C SER A 503 -15.82 12.73 26.84
N ILE A 504 -14.98 11.74 26.54
CA ILE A 504 -14.58 11.39 25.17
C ILE A 504 -15.28 10.09 24.79
N ASP A 505 -16.10 10.14 23.74
CA ASP A 505 -16.83 8.97 23.26
C ASP A 505 -15.91 8.00 22.49
N GLN A 506 -16.44 6.83 22.17
CA GLN A 506 -15.73 5.87 21.35
C GLN A 506 -15.57 6.40 19.91
N PRO A 507 -14.39 6.21 19.27
CA PRO A 507 -14.18 6.62 17.90
C PRO A 507 -15.12 5.91 16.92
N LEU A 508 -15.92 6.69 16.19
CA LEU A 508 -16.79 6.20 15.14
C LEU A 508 -16.05 6.21 13.78
N PRO A 509 -16.00 5.09 13.06
CA PRO A 509 -15.44 5.03 11.71
C PRO A 509 -16.34 5.75 10.72
N VAL A 510 -15.82 6.77 10.02
CA VAL A 510 -16.59 7.54 9.02
C VAL A 510 -15.79 7.71 7.73
N ARG A 511 -16.48 7.65 6.59
CA ARG A 511 -15.96 8.06 5.29
C ARG A 511 -16.46 9.44 4.95
N VAL A 512 -15.78 10.17 4.08
CA VAL A 512 -16.32 11.45 3.59
C VAL A 512 -17.63 11.23 2.84
N SER A 513 -17.68 10.21 1.97
CA SER A 513 -18.88 9.76 1.27
C SER A 513 -19.00 8.24 1.32
N ASP A 514 -20.22 7.76 1.53
CA ASP A 514 -20.55 6.34 1.57
C ASP A 514 -22.05 6.13 1.23
N PRO A 515 -22.45 5.01 0.60
CA PRO A 515 -23.86 4.74 0.33
C PRO A 515 -24.73 4.64 1.59
N HIS A 516 -24.16 4.31 2.74
CA HIS A 516 -24.87 4.26 4.02
C HIS A 516 -24.72 5.62 4.75
N PRO A 517 -25.80 6.42 4.89
CA PRO A 517 -25.68 7.76 5.42
C PRO A 517 -24.99 7.85 6.79
N PRO A 518 -25.31 7.01 7.80
CA PRO A 518 -24.65 7.05 9.10
C PRO A 518 -23.12 6.88 9.08
N SER A 519 -22.53 6.24 8.07
CA SER A 519 -21.08 6.12 7.93
C SER A 519 -20.44 7.29 7.17
N THR A 520 -21.21 8.33 6.84
CA THR A 520 -20.71 9.53 6.16
C THR A 520 -20.39 10.67 7.12
N LEU A 521 -19.32 11.41 6.84
CA LEU A 521 -18.98 12.64 7.54
C LEU A 521 -20.14 13.63 7.51
N ARG A 522 -20.80 13.76 6.34
CA ARG A 522 -21.98 14.61 6.17
C ARG A 522 -23.08 14.29 7.18
N TYR A 523 -23.43 13.03 7.36
CA TYR A 523 -24.46 12.63 8.31
C TYR A 523 -24.06 12.94 9.74
N GLN A 524 -22.81 12.63 10.12
CA GLN A 524 -22.31 12.89 11.47
C GLN A 524 -22.26 14.39 11.80
N LEU A 525 -21.95 15.25 10.82
CA LEU A 525 -22.03 16.70 11.00
C LEU A 525 -23.47 17.21 11.17
N LEU A 526 -24.44 16.60 10.48
CA LEU A 526 -25.86 16.93 10.69
C LEU A 526 -26.34 16.51 12.08
N GLU A 527 -25.92 15.34 12.56
CA GLU A 527 -26.22 14.85 13.90
C GLU A 527 -25.54 15.72 14.97
N LEU A 528 -24.30 16.16 14.74
CA LEU A 528 -23.62 17.10 15.64
C LEU A 528 -24.41 18.40 15.84
N CYS A 529 -25.17 18.82 14.82
CA CYS A 529 -26.03 20.01 14.86
C CYS A 529 -27.49 19.74 15.29
N SER A 530 -27.87 18.49 15.60
CA SER A 530 -29.26 18.18 15.97
C SER A 530 -29.63 18.69 17.37
N ASN A 531 -28.63 18.82 18.25
CA ASN A 531 -28.76 19.31 19.61
C ASN A 531 -29.08 20.81 19.65
N GLN A 532 -29.71 21.28 20.73
CA GLN A 532 -29.97 22.72 20.91
C GLN A 532 -28.73 23.47 21.43
N CYS A 533 -27.78 22.75 22.03
CA CYS A 533 -26.55 23.29 22.61
C CYS A 533 -25.33 23.07 21.68
N ILE A 534 -24.23 23.76 21.97
CA ILE A 534 -22.95 23.55 21.29
C ILE A 534 -22.50 22.11 21.48
N SER A 535 -22.21 21.42 20.37
CA SER A 535 -21.67 20.06 20.39
C SER A 535 -20.33 20.01 19.66
N CYS A 536 -19.36 19.28 20.20
CA CYS A 536 -18.01 19.21 19.68
C CYS A 536 -17.67 17.76 19.27
N ALA A 537 -16.88 17.62 18.21
CA ALA A 537 -16.32 16.34 17.82
C ALA A 537 -14.93 16.51 17.21
N LEU A 538 -14.04 15.58 17.49
CA LEU A 538 -12.76 15.48 16.81
C LEU A 538 -12.89 14.64 15.55
N PHE A 539 -12.23 15.04 14.48
CA PHE A 539 -12.04 14.22 13.30
C PHE A 539 -10.57 13.96 13.08
N ILE A 540 -10.18 12.68 13.18
CA ILE A 540 -8.80 12.22 13.05
C ILE A 540 -8.65 11.54 11.69
N VAL A 541 -7.85 12.14 10.80
CA VAL A 541 -7.67 11.68 9.41
C VAL A 541 -6.25 11.97 8.94
N ASN A 542 -5.62 11.03 8.23
CA ASN A 542 -4.28 11.18 7.65
C ASN A 542 -3.19 11.72 8.62
N GLY A 543 -3.25 11.31 9.89
CA GLY A 543 -2.30 11.78 10.93
C GLY A 543 -2.58 13.19 11.47
N LYS A 544 -3.67 13.82 11.04
CA LYS A 544 -4.15 15.12 11.54
C LYS A 544 -5.36 14.92 12.43
N THR A 545 -5.48 15.75 13.46
CA THR A 545 -6.69 15.89 14.29
C THR A 545 -7.24 17.29 14.13
N VAL A 546 -8.50 17.40 13.70
CA VAL A 546 -9.24 18.68 13.60
C VAL A 546 -10.46 18.66 14.49
N LEU A 547 -10.95 19.85 14.85
CA LEU A 547 -12.14 20.02 15.67
C LEU A 547 -13.33 20.44 14.79
N PHE A 548 -14.44 19.73 14.91
CA PHE A 548 -15.76 20.17 14.46
C PHE A 548 -16.59 20.68 15.62
N VAL A 549 -17.33 21.77 15.39
CA VAL A 549 -18.27 22.34 16.36
C VAL A 549 -19.60 22.61 15.68
N GLY A 550 -20.68 22.04 16.21
CA GLY A 550 -22.05 22.36 15.83
C GLY A 550 -22.64 23.40 16.78
N PHE A 551 -23.03 24.56 16.26
CA PHE A 551 -23.74 25.60 17.01
C PHE A 551 -25.24 25.44 16.77
N GLY A 552 -25.83 24.44 17.43
CA GLY A 552 -27.22 24.06 17.25
C GLY A 552 -27.58 23.80 15.78
N LYS A 553 -28.82 24.14 15.39
CA LYS A 553 -29.36 23.89 14.05
C LYS A 553 -28.98 24.95 13.00
N GLU A 554 -27.98 25.80 13.28
CA GLU A 554 -27.69 26.97 12.45
C GLU A 554 -26.39 26.84 11.65
N LYS A 555 -25.28 26.52 12.31
CA LYS A 555 -23.94 26.59 11.71
C LYS A 555 -22.98 25.54 12.23
N LEU A 556 -22.04 25.20 11.35
CA LEU A 556 -20.93 24.27 11.57
C LEU A 556 -19.62 25.03 11.50
N LEU A 557 -18.70 24.67 12.38
CA LEU A 557 -17.35 25.20 12.41
C LEU A 557 -16.34 24.05 12.32
N LEU A 558 -15.24 24.27 11.60
CA LEU A 558 -14.04 23.46 11.68
C LEU A 558 -12.88 24.34 12.18
N VAL A 559 -12.07 23.81 13.08
CA VAL A 559 -10.80 24.41 13.51
C VAL A 559 -9.68 23.42 13.27
N ASP A 560 -8.71 23.81 12.45
CA ASP A 560 -7.49 23.06 12.16
C ASP A 560 -6.26 23.84 12.68
N SER A 561 -5.42 23.18 13.47
CA SER A 561 -4.20 23.78 14.03
C SER A 561 -2.94 23.50 13.19
N HIS A 562 -3.04 22.68 12.14
CA HIS A 562 -1.91 22.30 11.30
C HIS A 562 -1.43 23.45 10.40
N LEU A 563 -0.27 23.24 9.79
CA LEU A 563 0.27 24.09 8.75
C LEU A 563 -0.34 23.69 7.39
N HIS A 564 -0.78 24.68 6.60
CA HIS A 564 -1.39 24.50 5.29
C HIS A 564 -0.58 25.24 4.22
N GLU A 565 0.39 24.56 3.60
CA GLU A 565 1.28 25.12 2.58
C GLU A 565 1.97 26.42 3.01
N GLN A 566 1.49 27.58 2.54
CA GLN A 566 2.01 28.92 2.86
C GLN A 566 1.28 29.58 4.05
N ASN A 567 0.24 28.91 4.58
CA ASN A 567 -0.61 29.40 5.65
C ASN A 567 -0.46 28.55 6.92
N GLY A 568 -0.76 29.16 8.05
CA GLY A 568 -0.80 28.53 9.38
C GLY A 568 -2.09 27.76 9.62
N ALA A 569 -2.54 27.77 10.88
CA ALA A 569 -3.82 27.23 11.33
C ALA A 569 -4.99 27.82 10.54
N MET A 570 -6.15 27.19 10.61
CA MET A 570 -7.32 27.55 9.81
C MET A 570 -8.62 27.38 10.59
N VAL A 571 -9.57 28.26 10.34
CA VAL A 571 -10.96 28.16 10.83
C VAL A 571 -11.91 28.23 9.64
N ILE A 572 -12.85 27.29 9.54
CA ILE A 572 -13.89 27.26 8.51
C ILE A 572 -15.25 27.36 9.17
N LEU A 573 -16.10 28.28 8.71
CA LEU A 573 -17.49 28.41 9.12
C LEU A 573 -18.42 28.08 7.95
N GLY A 574 -19.45 27.28 8.18
CA GLY A 574 -20.47 26.98 7.19
C GLY A 574 -21.88 27.02 7.78
N LYS A 575 -22.87 27.41 6.98
CA LYS A 575 -24.29 27.26 7.35
C LYS A 575 -24.75 25.81 7.16
N LEU A 576 -25.57 25.31 8.08
CA LEU A 576 -26.04 23.91 8.06
C LEU A 576 -26.85 23.58 6.79
N CYS A 577 -27.61 24.55 6.26
CA CYS A 577 -28.34 24.39 4.99
C CYS A 577 -27.44 24.18 3.76
N ASN A 578 -26.13 24.38 3.91
CA ASN A 578 -25.13 24.25 2.86
C ASN A 578 -24.01 23.27 3.27
N VAL A 579 -24.37 22.23 4.03
CA VAL A 579 -23.42 21.22 4.55
C VAL A 579 -22.58 20.57 3.44
N ASP A 580 -23.13 20.40 2.24
CA ASP A 580 -22.41 19.77 1.12
C ASP A 580 -21.21 20.63 0.66
N ASN A 581 -21.37 21.95 0.55
CA ASN A 581 -20.25 22.84 0.25
C ASN A 581 -19.27 22.95 1.43
N PHE A 582 -19.75 22.84 2.68
CA PHE A 582 -18.87 22.82 3.85
C PHE A 582 -18.00 21.56 3.85
N VAL A 583 -18.57 20.38 3.59
CA VAL A 583 -17.83 19.12 3.44
C VAL A 583 -16.84 19.22 2.28
N HIS A 584 -17.21 19.85 1.16
CA HIS A 584 -16.29 20.05 0.04
C HIS A 584 -15.11 20.96 0.41
N ALA A 585 -15.35 22.04 1.16
CA ALA A 585 -14.27 22.89 1.68
C ALA A 585 -13.34 22.12 2.63
N VAL A 586 -13.89 21.26 3.49
CA VAL A 586 -13.11 20.36 4.35
C VAL A 586 -12.26 19.40 3.51
N GLN A 587 -12.81 18.85 2.42
CA GLN A 587 -12.08 17.95 1.52
C GLN A 587 -10.84 18.61 0.92
N GLU A 588 -11.00 19.82 0.37
CA GLU A 588 -9.88 20.57 -0.20
C GLU A 588 -8.85 20.95 0.87
N SER A 589 -9.29 21.49 2.01
CA SER A 589 -8.38 21.95 3.05
C SER A 589 -7.60 20.84 3.75
N LEU A 590 -8.19 19.65 3.90
CA LEU A 590 -7.53 18.50 4.53
C LEU A 590 -6.81 17.59 3.52
N GLY A 591 -7.02 17.77 2.22
CA GLY A 591 -6.49 16.90 1.17
C GLY A 591 -7.09 15.50 1.22
N VAL A 592 -8.42 15.41 1.40
CA VAL A 592 -9.15 14.14 1.52
C VAL A 592 -10.19 13.99 0.40
N ASP A 593 -10.35 12.78 -0.10
CA ASP A 593 -11.31 12.46 -1.18
C ASP A 593 -12.59 11.81 -0.61
N ASN A 594 -13.54 11.47 -1.50
CA ASN A 594 -14.82 10.85 -1.11
C ASN A 594 -14.65 9.50 -0.41
N ASP A 595 -13.63 8.73 -0.78
CA ASP A 595 -13.37 7.40 -0.23
C ASP A 595 -12.52 7.46 1.06
N THR A 596 -12.01 8.64 1.41
CA THR A 596 -11.13 8.83 2.56
C THR A 596 -11.87 8.52 3.86
N PHE A 597 -11.16 7.80 4.73
CA PHE A 597 -11.64 7.33 6.02
C PHE A 597 -10.99 8.12 7.16
N GLY A 598 -11.79 8.42 8.19
CA GLY A 598 -11.29 9.00 9.43
C GLY A 598 -12.10 8.56 10.65
N HIS A 599 -11.63 8.94 11.81
CA HIS A 599 -12.30 8.67 13.09
C HIS A 599 -13.02 9.92 13.56
N PHE A 600 -14.33 9.82 13.74
CA PHE A 600 -15.16 10.86 14.33
C PHE A 600 -15.39 10.55 15.80
N VAL A 601 -14.96 11.44 16.70
CA VAL A 601 -15.00 11.23 18.15
C VAL A 601 -15.80 12.36 18.78
N GLN A 602 -16.98 12.06 19.31
CA GLN A 602 -17.79 13.06 19.99
C GLN A 602 -17.18 13.43 21.35
N VAL A 603 -17.28 14.70 21.70
CA VAL A 603 -16.78 15.27 22.96
C VAL A 603 -17.96 15.92 23.69
N THR A 604 -18.23 15.43 24.89
CA THR A 604 -19.36 15.87 25.70
C THR A 604 -18.85 16.49 27.00
N PHE A 605 -19.12 17.78 27.19
CA PHE A 605 -18.76 18.53 28.40
C PHE A 605 -19.84 18.36 29.48
N GLN A 606 -19.46 18.40 30.76
CA GLN A 606 -20.43 18.40 31.86
C GLN A 606 -21.02 19.81 32.03
N GLU A 607 -22.34 19.90 32.23
CA GLU A 607 -23.06 21.17 32.48
C GLU A 607 -22.81 21.77 33.86
#